data_AF-A0A942L3N8-F1
#
_entry.id   AF-A0A942L3N8-F1
#
_cell.length_a   1.000
_cell.length_b   1.000
_cell.length_c   1.000
_cell.angle_alpha   90.00
_cell.angle_beta   90.00
_cell.angle_gamma   90.00
#
_symmetry.space_group_name_H-M   'P 1'
#
loop_
_entity.id
_entity.type
_entity.pdbx_description
1 polymer ?
#
loop_
_entity_poly.entity_id
_entity_poly.type
_entity_poly.pdbx_seq_one_letter_code
_entity_poly.pdbx_strand_id
1 'polypeptide(L)'
;MQEVYYCVLQGRPRVTPFTSDHDKHDFIKAIAETKRFAQIKVYAFALLEAQVHLVVAVPSKRLQSVLAALREAYAVHYSKRNGRDGNVFLDSYAERVCYSDQRLLLIVRYVHYLPVTFGLTHHPNLARFTSHTAYLGDTRYSFVDSDELLALIAQDRSEARRRYQAMSGTSVGTGELAQALRAVVPESPTPVALPTPTLAEIAAAISQRTGVSLRVMQSKGRSAQAVAARRMLITTAVTEHHYPVTEVAELLCVHHSYVSRLTYRRAES
;
A
#
# COMPACT_ATOMS: atom_id res chain seq x y z
N MET A 1 20.04 1.56 -25.02
CA MET A 1 20.33 1.50 -23.57
C MET A 1 19.02 1.25 -22.84
N GLN A 2 19.02 0.40 -21.80
CA GLN A 2 17.86 0.28 -20.91
C GLN A 2 17.89 1.45 -19.93
N GLU A 3 16.75 2.12 -19.76
CA GLU A 3 16.60 3.18 -18.77
C GLU A 3 16.00 2.57 -17.50
N VAL A 4 16.55 2.95 -16.35
CA VAL A 4 16.06 2.48 -15.05
C VAL A 4 15.18 3.55 -14.44
N TYR A 5 13.99 3.14 -14.00
CA TYR A 5 12.99 4.02 -13.43
C TYR A 5 12.62 3.55 -12.04
N TYR A 6 12.49 4.53 -11.16
CA TYR A 6 11.67 4.39 -9.98
C TYR A 6 10.28 4.93 -10.31
N CYS A 7 9.25 4.12 -10.09
CA CYS A 7 7.87 4.51 -10.34
C CYS A 7 6.94 4.14 -9.18
N VAL A 8 5.87 4.94 -9.06
CA VAL A 8 4.83 4.77 -8.04
C VAL A 8 3.48 4.65 -8.73
N LEU A 9 2.81 3.52 -8.53
CA LEU A 9 1.42 3.31 -8.90
C LEU A 9 0.55 3.69 -7.70
N GLN A 10 -0.37 4.64 -7.93
CA GLN A 10 -1.27 5.14 -6.90
C GLN A 10 -2.66 4.52 -7.07
N GLY A 11 -3.21 3.99 -5.97
CA GLY A 11 -4.57 3.51 -5.90
C GLY A 11 -5.57 4.64 -6.12
N ARG A 12 -6.71 4.34 -6.76
CA ARG A 12 -7.77 5.32 -6.97
C ARG A 12 -8.36 5.76 -5.62
N PRO A 13 -8.74 7.03 -5.46
CA PRO A 13 -9.43 7.49 -4.26
C PRO A 13 -10.67 6.62 -3.97
N ARG A 14 -10.86 6.25 -2.71
CA ARG A 14 -12.00 5.43 -2.23
C ARG A 14 -12.05 3.99 -2.76
N VAL A 15 -11.03 3.55 -3.50
CA VAL A 15 -10.86 2.17 -3.94
C VAL A 15 -9.68 1.59 -3.19
N THR A 16 -9.87 0.45 -2.53
CA THR A 16 -8.78 -0.26 -1.84
C THR A 16 -8.12 -1.21 -2.84
N PRO A 17 -6.87 -0.96 -3.27
CA PRO A 17 -6.22 -1.84 -4.24
C PRO A 17 -5.96 -3.24 -3.68
N PHE A 18 -5.76 -3.34 -2.36
CA PHE A 18 -5.48 -4.58 -1.66
C PHE A 18 -6.42 -4.76 -0.46
N THR A 19 -7.44 -5.59 -0.61
CA THR A 19 -8.39 -5.92 0.48
C THR A 19 -7.90 -7.08 1.35
N SER A 20 -6.95 -7.86 0.84
CA SER A 20 -6.36 -9.00 1.52
C SER A 20 -4.91 -9.24 1.11
N ASP A 21 -4.19 -10.08 1.87
CA ASP A 21 -2.88 -10.57 1.47
C ASP A 21 -2.90 -11.28 0.10
N HIS A 22 -4.01 -11.92 -0.27
CA HIS A 22 -4.13 -12.58 -1.57
C HIS A 22 -4.04 -11.59 -2.73
N ASP A 23 -4.64 -10.41 -2.59
CA ASP A 23 -4.56 -9.35 -3.60
C ASP A 23 -3.10 -8.90 -3.81
N LYS A 24 -2.31 -8.79 -2.73
CA LYS A 24 -0.88 -8.47 -2.82
C LYS A 24 -0.08 -9.57 -3.52
N HIS A 25 -0.40 -10.85 -3.25
CA HIS A 25 0.24 -11.96 -3.95
C HIS A 25 -0.12 -11.99 -5.43
N ASP A 26 -1.39 -11.73 -5.78
CA ASP A 26 -1.85 -11.63 -7.17
C ASP A 26 -1.14 -10.47 -7.89
N PHE A 27 -0.93 -9.34 -7.23
CA PHE A 27 -0.15 -8.23 -7.79
C PHE A 27 1.33 -8.59 -7.99
N ILE A 28 1.97 -9.26 -7.03
CA ILE A 28 3.35 -9.73 -7.17
C ILE A 28 3.49 -10.71 -8.35
N LYS A 29 2.49 -11.59 -8.54
CA LYS A 29 2.43 -12.48 -9.69
C LYS A 29 2.31 -11.69 -11.00
N ALA A 30 1.47 -10.65 -11.04
CA ALA A 30 1.35 -9.77 -12.19
C ALA A 30 2.68 -9.06 -12.52
N ILE A 31 3.49 -8.67 -11.52
CA ILE A 31 4.85 -8.14 -11.74
C ILE A 31 5.72 -9.18 -12.45
N ALA A 32 5.74 -10.42 -11.95
CA ALA A 32 6.55 -11.50 -12.53
C ALA A 32 6.12 -11.86 -13.97
N GLU A 33 4.82 -11.90 -14.23
CA GLU A 33 4.27 -12.12 -15.58
C GLU A 33 4.63 -10.98 -16.52
N THR A 34 4.43 -9.73 -16.08
CA THR A 34 4.79 -8.53 -16.85
C THR A 34 6.29 -8.52 -17.16
N LYS A 35 7.14 -8.87 -16.20
CA LYS A 35 8.59 -9.01 -16.42
C LYS A 35 8.87 -9.92 -17.60
N ARG A 36 8.28 -11.12 -17.60
CA ARG A 36 8.50 -12.15 -18.62
C ARG A 36 8.02 -11.69 -20.00
N PHE A 37 6.82 -11.12 -20.08
CA PHE A 37 6.22 -10.71 -21.35
C PHE A 37 6.87 -9.46 -21.94
N ALA A 38 7.17 -8.46 -21.11
CA ALA A 38 7.76 -7.21 -21.54
C ALA A 38 9.29 -7.24 -21.64
N GLN A 39 9.93 -8.33 -21.18
CA GLN A 39 11.38 -8.52 -21.16
C GLN A 39 12.12 -7.36 -20.47
N ILE A 40 11.61 -6.96 -19.31
CA ILE A 40 12.18 -5.91 -18.47
C ILE A 40 13.02 -6.51 -17.34
N LYS A 41 13.78 -5.68 -16.63
CA LYS A 41 14.34 -6.04 -15.33
C LYS A 41 13.51 -5.44 -14.20
N VAL A 42 13.42 -6.16 -13.09
CA VAL A 42 12.76 -5.71 -11.85
C VAL A 42 13.80 -5.75 -10.74
N TYR A 43 14.27 -4.58 -10.31
CA TYR A 43 15.27 -4.46 -9.24
C TYR A 43 14.65 -4.43 -7.85
N ALA A 44 13.48 -3.82 -7.69
CA ALA A 44 12.79 -3.79 -6.41
C ALA A 44 11.28 -3.54 -6.54
N PHE A 45 10.53 -3.96 -5.52
CA PHE A 45 9.15 -3.59 -5.29
C PHE A 45 8.84 -3.46 -3.78
N ALA A 46 7.84 -2.63 -3.46
CA ALA A 46 7.17 -2.62 -2.16
C ALA A 46 5.68 -2.31 -2.36
N LEU A 47 4.81 -3.17 -1.81
CA LEU A 47 3.36 -3.01 -1.86
C LEU A 47 2.88 -2.45 -0.52
N LEU A 48 2.48 -1.19 -0.52
CA LEU A 48 1.83 -0.52 0.61
C LEU A 48 0.31 -0.72 0.51
N GLU A 49 -0.48 -0.01 1.32
CA GLU A 49 -1.95 -0.15 1.30
C GLU A 49 -2.59 0.43 0.03
N ALA A 50 -2.12 1.60 -0.40
CA ALA A 50 -2.67 2.34 -1.53
C ALA A 50 -1.65 2.59 -2.64
N GLN A 51 -0.39 2.24 -2.42
CA GLN A 51 0.71 2.56 -3.33
C GLN A 51 1.54 1.33 -3.62
N VAL A 52 1.99 1.21 -4.87
CA VAL A 52 3.01 0.24 -5.25
C VAL A 52 4.22 1.00 -5.75
N HIS A 53 5.36 0.72 -5.12
CA HIS A 53 6.65 1.29 -5.48
C HIS A 53 7.44 0.24 -6.26
N LEU A 54 7.96 0.60 -7.43
CA LEU A 54 8.69 -0.30 -8.32
C LEU A 54 9.99 0.35 -8.79
N VAL A 55 11.03 -0.46 -8.93
CA VAL A 55 12.29 -0.08 -9.59
C VAL A 55 12.52 -1.05 -10.74
N VAL A 56 12.44 -0.54 -11.97
CA VAL A 56 12.45 -1.37 -13.18
C VAL A 56 13.40 -0.82 -14.24
N ALA A 57 14.10 -1.70 -14.96
CA ALA A 57 14.81 -1.34 -16.18
C ALA A 57 13.94 -1.69 -17.38
N VAL A 58 13.59 -0.70 -18.19
CA VAL A 58 12.77 -0.91 -19.38
C VAL A 58 13.55 -0.59 -20.66
N PRO A 59 13.34 -1.35 -21.74
CA PRO A 59 13.84 -0.97 -23.06
C PRO A 59 13.16 0.32 -23.55
N SER A 60 13.97 1.30 -23.97
CA SER A 60 13.61 2.52 -24.73
C SER A 60 12.17 3.04 -24.58
N LYS A 61 11.90 3.90 -23.59
CA LYS A 61 10.64 4.66 -23.43
C LYS A 61 9.33 3.83 -23.39
N ARG A 62 9.39 2.55 -23.04
CA ARG A 62 8.20 1.68 -22.94
C ARG A 62 7.54 1.67 -21.57
N LEU A 63 8.00 2.48 -20.61
CA LEU A 63 7.53 2.44 -19.22
C LEU A 63 6.00 2.52 -19.11
N GLN A 64 5.36 3.47 -19.80
CA GLN A 64 3.91 3.62 -19.78
C GLN A 64 3.19 2.34 -20.22
N SER A 65 3.64 1.71 -21.31
CA SER A 65 3.06 0.46 -21.82
C SER A 65 3.28 -0.73 -20.87
N VAL A 66 4.45 -0.79 -20.21
CA VAL A 66 4.78 -1.81 -19.21
C VAL A 66 3.87 -1.67 -17.99
N LEU A 67 3.68 -0.45 -17.49
CA LEU A 67 2.84 -0.20 -16.32
C LEU A 67 1.35 -0.38 -16.64
N ALA A 68 0.91 -0.06 -17.87
CA ALA A 68 -0.44 -0.37 -18.33
C ALA A 68 -0.69 -1.88 -18.33
N ALA A 69 0.21 -2.66 -18.95
CA ALA A 69 0.10 -4.12 -18.96
C ALA A 69 0.09 -4.72 -17.54
N LEU A 70 0.92 -4.19 -16.63
CA LEU A 70 0.92 -4.60 -15.23
C LEU A 70 -0.42 -4.34 -14.54
N ARG A 71 -0.98 -3.14 -14.70
CA ARG A 71 -2.30 -2.79 -14.14
C ARG A 71 -3.41 -3.67 -14.70
N GLU A 72 -3.39 -3.92 -16.01
CA GLU A 72 -4.38 -4.78 -16.69
C GLU A 72 -4.30 -6.23 -16.19
N ALA A 73 -3.09 -6.80 -16.12
CA ALA A 73 -2.89 -8.14 -15.59
C ALA A 73 -3.45 -8.27 -14.16
N TYR A 74 -3.18 -7.27 -13.30
CA TYR A 74 -3.73 -7.26 -11.96
C TYR A 74 -5.25 -7.05 -11.92
N ALA A 75 -5.80 -6.16 -12.74
CA ALA A 75 -7.23 -5.87 -12.79
C ALA A 75 -8.07 -7.13 -13.07
N VAL A 76 -7.56 -8.04 -13.91
CA VAL A 76 -8.20 -9.34 -14.18
C VAL A 76 -8.27 -10.19 -12.90
N HIS A 77 -7.16 -10.28 -12.15
CA HIS A 77 -7.11 -11.02 -10.89
C HIS A 77 -8.05 -10.42 -9.84
N TYR A 78 -7.98 -9.10 -9.67
CA TYR A 78 -8.82 -8.37 -8.72
C TYR A 78 -10.31 -8.54 -9.05
N SER A 79 -10.69 -8.38 -10.32
CA SER A 79 -12.10 -8.49 -10.74
C SER A 79 -12.66 -9.87 -10.46
N LYS A 80 -11.89 -10.91 -10.79
CA LYS A 80 -12.27 -12.30 -10.56
C LYS A 80 -12.45 -12.62 -9.07
N ARG A 81 -11.60 -12.08 -8.21
CA ARG A 81 -11.62 -12.34 -6.77
C ARG A 81 -12.70 -11.55 -6.03
N ASN A 82 -12.86 -10.28 -6.39
CA ASN A 82 -13.70 -9.33 -5.64
C ASN A 82 -15.08 -9.09 -6.27
N GLY A 83 -15.34 -9.60 -7.48
CA GLY A 83 -16.63 -9.46 -8.17
C GLY A 83 -16.98 -8.01 -8.53
N ARG A 84 -15.97 -7.17 -8.74
CA ARG A 84 -16.08 -5.73 -9.01
C ARG A 84 -15.10 -5.30 -10.10
N ASP A 85 -15.18 -4.05 -10.54
CA ASP A 85 -14.20 -3.48 -11.46
C ASP A 85 -12.78 -3.53 -10.85
N GLY A 86 -11.83 -4.05 -11.63
CA GLY A 86 -10.42 -4.20 -11.28
C GLY A 86 -9.56 -2.98 -11.58
N ASN A 87 -10.12 -1.92 -12.15
CA ASN A 87 -9.41 -0.64 -12.35
C ASN A 87 -9.21 0.10 -11.03
N VAL A 88 -8.37 -0.43 -10.16
CA VAL A 88 -8.14 0.06 -8.79
C VAL A 88 -6.95 1.02 -8.67
N PHE A 89 -6.16 1.19 -9.73
CA PHE A 89 -5.05 2.12 -9.80
C PHE A 89 -5.37 3.27 -10.76
N LEU A 90 -4.76 4.44 -10.54
CA LEU A 90 -4.77 5.53 -11.50
C LEU A 90 -3.99 5.14 -12.77
N ASP A 91 -4.43 5.68 -13.90
CA ASP A 91 -3.73 5.50 -15.18
C ASP A 91 -2.40 6.29 -15.20
N SER A 92 -2.38 7.42 -14.48
CA SER A 92 -1.18 8.21 -14.21
C SER A 92 -0.31 7.53 -13.14
N TYR A 93 0.99 7.80 -13.23
CA TYR A 93 1.98 7.29 -12.31
C TYR A 93 3.10 8.31 -12.16
N ALA A 94 3.77 8.31 -11.02
CA ALA A 94 4.95 9.13 -10.81
C ALA A 94 6.18 8.33 -11.26
N GLU A 95 7.12 8.97 -11.96
CA GLU A 95 8.37 8.34 -12.41
C GLU A 95 9.58 9.26 -12.21
N ARG A 96 10.74 8.64 -11.99
CA ARG A 96 12.06 9.29 -11.99
C ARG A 96 13.10 8.36 -12.60
N VAL A 97 13.92 8.89 -13.50
CA VAL A 97 15.03 8.17 -14.13
C VAL A 97 16.21 8.07 -13.14
N CYS A 98 16.82 6.89 -13.08
CA CYS A 98 17.99 6.61 -12.25
C CYS A 98 19.26 6.70 -13.10
N TYR A 99 20.11 7.68 -12.82
CA TYR A 99 21.27 8.01 -13.67
C TYR A 99 22.60 7.37 -13.23
N SER A 100 22.63 6.56 -12.16
CA SER A 100 23.85 5.85 -11.74
C SER A 100 23.56 4.63 -10.87
N ASP A 101 24.50 3.69 -10.87
CA ASP A 101 24.48 2.46 -10.08
C ASP A 101 24.40 2.71 -8.57
N GLN A 102 25.16 3.69 -8.06
CA GLN A 102 25.11 4.09 -6.65
C GLN A 102 23.74 4.65 -6.27
N ARG A 103 23.12 5.48 -7.13
CA ARG A 103 21.76 5.98 -6.90
C ARG A 103 20.73 4.87 -6.98
N LEU A 104 20.90 3.92 -7.90
CA LEU A 104 20.01 2.78 -8.02
C LEU A 104 20.00 1.93 -6.74
N LEU A 105 21.17 1.59 -6.20
CA LEU A 105 21.28 0.86 -4.94
C LEU A 105 20.62 1.61 -3.77
N LEU A 106 20.78 2.94 -3.74
CA LEU A 106 20.13 3.80 -2.75
C LEU A 106 18.60 3.72 -2.85
N ILE A 107 18.05 3.86 -4.06
CA ILE A 107 16.60 3.82 -4.29
C ILE A 107 16.04 2.43 -3.94
N VAL A 108 16.72 1.36 -4.29
CA VAL A 108 16.31 -0.01 -3.93
C VAL A 108 16.22 -0.17 -2.41
N ARG A 109 17.24 0.30 -1.67
CA ARG A 109 17.22 0.28 -0.20
C ARG A 109 16.07 1.13 0.36
N TYR A 110 15.82 2.29 -0.23
CA TYR A 110 14.68 3.14 0.14
C TYR A 110 13.34 2.40 -0.06
N VAL A 111 13.13 1.78 -1.23
CA VAL A 111 11.91 1.04 -1.53
C VAL A 111 11.67 -0.09 -0.54
N HIS A 112 12.70 -0.84 -0.14
CA HIS A 112 12.58 -1.87 0.89
C HIS A 112 12.33 -1.30 2.30
N TYR A 113 12.76 -0.06 2.56
CA TYR A 113 12.56 0.63 3.83
C TYR A 113 11.18 1.31 3.95
N LEU A 114 10.47 1.52 2.83
CA LEU A 114 9.15 2.18 2.81
C LEU A 114 8.14 1.63 3.83
N PRO A 115 8.01 0.31 4.05
CA PRO A 115 7.11 -0.21 5.09
C PRO A 115 7.43 0.30 6.49
N VAL A 116 8.70 0.59 6.80
CA VAL A 116 9.10 1.23 8.06
C VAL A 116 8.73 2.71 8.06
N THR A 117 9.03 3.42 6.97
CA THR A 117 8.66 4.84 6.80
C THR A 117 7.15 5.07 6.96
N PHE A 118 6.32 4.15 6.48
CA PHE A 118 4.86 4.19 6.58
C PHE A 118 4.31 3.58 7.88
N GLY A 119 5.17 3.17 8.82
CA GLY A 119 4.75 2.60 10.10
C GLY A 119 4.09 1.22 10.02
N LEU A 120 4.19 0.53 8.89
CA LEU A 120 3.63 -0.82 8.70
C LEU A 120 4.45 -1.89 9.42
N THR A 121 5.73 -1.61 9.71
CA THR A 121 6.61 -2.47 10.49
C THR A 121 7.75 -1.66 11.12
N HIS A 122 8.43 -2.20 12.11
CA HIS A 122 9.58 -1.55 12.76
C HIS A 122 10.93 -1.92 12.11
N HIS A 123 10.97 -2.90 11.20
CA HIS A 123 12.21 -3.30 10.53
C HIS A 123 11.95 -3.88 9.11
N PRO A 124 12.78 -3.58 8.09
CA PRO A 124 12.55 -4.06 6.70
C PRO A 124 12.53 -5.59 6.56
N ASN A 125 13.32 -6.32 7.36
CA ASN A 125 13.32 -7.79 7.37
C ASN A 125 11.96 -8.42 7.72
N LEU A 126 11.06 -7.66 8.35
CA LEU A 126 9.72 -8.11 8.71
C LEU A 126 8.67 -7.76 7.64
N ALA A 127 9.03 -6.96 6.63
CA ALA A 127 8.12 -6.52 5.60
C ALA A 127 7.85 -7.62 4.56
N ARG A 128 6.68 -8.27 4.67
CA ARG A 128 6.30 -9.43 3.86
C ARG A 128 6.11 -9.14 2.37
N PHE A 129 5.66 -7.94 2.00
CA PHE A 129 5.27 -7.59 0.64
C PHE A 129 6.27 -6.65 -0.03
N THR A 130 7.54 -7.00 0.09
CA THR A 130 8.65 -6.30 -0.55
C THR A 130 9.61 -7.29 -1.17
N SER A 131 10.39 -6.86 -2.16
CA SER A 131 11.48 -7.66 -2.73
C SER A 131 12.72 -7.76 -1.84
N HIS A 132 12.70 -7.22 -0.62
CA HIS A 132 13.87 -7.14 0.27
C HIS A 132 14.54 -8.49 0.48
N THR A 133 13.74 -9.55 0.65
CA THR A 133 14.26 -10.89 0.92
C THR A 133 15.01 -11.50 -0.27
N ALA A 134 14.76 -11.04 -1.50
CA ALA A 134 15.57 -11.45 -2.66
C ALA A 134 17.05 -11.08 -2.49
N TYR A 135 17.32 -9.91 -1.90
CA TYR A 135 18.68 -9.43 -1.60
C TYR A 135 19.31 -10.14 -0.39
N LEU A 136 18.51 -10.91 0.36
CA LEU A 136 18.98 -11.76 1.45
C LEU A 136 19.18 -13.22 1.00
N GLY A 137 18.94 -13.52 -0.29
CA GLY A 137 19.10 -14.85 -0.87
C GLY A 137 17.86 -15.72 -0.86
N ASP A 138 16.69 -15.15 -0.52
CA ASP A 138 15.42 -15.83 -0.61
C ASP A 138 14.97 -15.99 -2.08
N THR A 139 14.51 -17.18 -2.43
CA THR A 139 14.10 -17.52 -3.81
C THR A 139 12.61 -17.26 -4.10
N ARG A 140 11.81 -16.84 -3.11
CA ARG A 140 10.38 -16.49 -3.28
C ARG A 140 10.16 -15.46 -4.39
N TYR A 141 11.07 -14.52 -4.52
CA TYR A 141 11.04 -13.47 -5.55
C TYR A 141 12.22 -13.61 -6.50
N SER A 142 12.51 -14.83 -6.97
CA SER A 142 13.59 -15.13 -7.91
C SER A 142 13.52 -14.36 -9.24
N PHE A 143 12.36 -13.79 -9.56
CA PHE A 143 12.20 -12.89 -10.69
C PHE A 143 12.81 -11.49 -10.46
N VAL A 144 13.27 -11.15 -9.26
CA VAL A 144 13.93 -9.89 -8.96
C VAL A 144 15.41 -9.96 -9.32
N ASP A 145 15.89 -9.02 -10.14
CA ASP A 145 17.27 -8.93 -10.66
C ASP A 145 18.24 -8.35 -9.63
N SER A 146 18.31 -8.96 -8.45
CA SER A 146 19.13 -8.47 -7.32
C SER A 146 20.63 -8.65 -7.51
N ASP A 147 21.06 -9.63 -8.31
CA ASP A 147 22.47 -10.02 -8.42
C ASP A 147 23.36 -8.93 -9.02
N GLU A 148 22.85 -8.17 -10.00
CA GLU A 148 23.58 -7.05 -10.61
C GLU A 148 23.90 -5.96 -9.57
N LEU A 149 22.95 -5.68 -8.68
CA LEU A 149 23.13 -4.68 -7.62
C LEU A 149 23.96 -5.20 -6.45
N LEU A 150 23.86 -6.50 -6.12
CA LEU A 150 24.72 -7.12 -5.13
C LEU A 150 26.20 -7.12 -5.58
N ALA A 151 26.47 -7.31 -6.88
CA ALA A 151 27.82 -7.26 -7.43
C ALA A 151 28.51 -5.89 -7.28
N LEU A 152 27.74 -4.81 -7.15
CA LEU A 152 28.27 -3.47 -6.85
C LEU A 152 28.78 -3.33 -5.40
N ILE A 153 28.33 -4.20 -4.50
CA ILE A 153 28.64 -4.13 -3.05
C ILE A 153 29.89 -4.96 -2.73
N ALA A 154 29.97 -6.17 -3.29
CA ALA A 154 31.12 -7.06 -3.16
C ALA A 154 31.13 -8.10 -4.28
N GLN A 155 32.32 -8.63 -4.61
CA GLN A 155 32.47 -9.72 -5.59
C GLN A 155 31.92 -11.05 -5.06
N ASP A 156 32.14 -11.36 -3.78
CA ASP A 156 31.56 -12.54 -3.14
C ASP A 156 30.08 -12.31 -2.82
N ARG A 157 29.22 -13.21 -3.30
CA ARG A 157 27.76 -13.08 -3.16
C ARG A 157 27.31 -13.14 -1.70
N SER A 158 27.97 -13.95 -0.88
CA SER A 158 27.61 -14.07 0.54
C SER A 158 27.98 -12.79 1.30
N GLU A 159 29.14 -12.23 1.01
CA GLU A 159 29.59 -10.94 1.54
C GLU A 159 28.71 -9.78 1.08
N ALA A 160 28.33 -9.73 -0.20
CA ALA A 160 27.44 -8.72 -0.74
C ALA A 160 26.09 -8.70 0.01
N ARG A 161 25.52 -9.89 0.27
CA ARG A 161 24.26 -10.04 1.04
C ARG A 161 24.42 -9.59 2.49
N ARG A 162 25.51 -9.97 3.16
CA ARG A 162 25.80 -9.53 4.53
C ARG A 162 25.91 -8.01 4.63
N ARG A 163 26.67 -7.40 3.73
CA ARG A 163 26.82 -5.93 3.66
C ARG A 163 25.50 -5.25 3.34
N TYR A 164 24.74 -5.78 2.38
CA TYR A 164 23.42 -5.26 2.06
C TYR A 164 22.51 -5.26 3.29
N GLN A 165 22.40 -6.39 3.98
CA GLN A 165 21.57 -6.53 5.19
C GLN A 165 22.00 -5.55 6.30
N ALA A 166 23.30 -5.38 6.52
CA ALA A 166 23.83 -4.43 7.50
C ALA A 166 23.43 -2.98 7.15
N MET A 167 23.39 -2.64 5.87
CA MET A 167 22.94 -1.33 5.38
C MET A 167 21.42 -1.15 5.41
N SER A 168 20.62 -2.23 5.42
CA SER A 168 19.15 -2.16 5.39
C SER A 168 18.53 -1.74 6.73
N GLY A 169 19.21 -1.96 7.85
CA GLY A 169 18.72 -1.56 9.18
C GLY A 169 18.95 -0.08 9.52
N THR A 170 19.79 0.62 8.77
CA THR A 170 20.04 2.05 8.97
C THR A 170 18.89 2.87 8.42
N SER A 171 18.36 3.80 9.22
CA SER A 171 17.43 4.84 8.77
C SER A 171 17.90 5.43 7.45
N VAL A 172 17.13 5.19 6.39
CA VAL A 172 17.36 5.81 5.08
C VAL A 172 16.89 7.28 5.09
N GLY A 173 16.15 7.69 6.13
CA GLY A 173 15.43 8.97 6.25
C GLY A 173 16.12 10.09 7.02
N THR A 174 17.37 9.91 7.46
CA THR A 174 18.14 10.94 8.19
C THR A 174 19.46 11.24 7.51
N GLY A 175 19.79 12.53 7.36
CA GLY A 175 21.06 13.00 6.78
C GLY A 175 21.08 13.07 5.25
N GLU A 176 22.27 12.93 4.65
CA GLU A 176 22.53 13.07 3.21
C GLU A 176 21.69 12.13 2.33
N LEU A 177 21.35 10.93 2.84
CA LEU A 177 20.52 9.94 2.14
C LEU A 177 19.09 10.44 1.90
N ALA A 178 18.50 11.12 2.88
CA ALA A 178 17.15 11.70 2.75
C ALA A 178 17.14 12.87 1.75
N GLN A 179 18.21 13.67 1.71
CA GLN A 179 18.37 14.76 0.75
C GLN A 179 18.59 14.23 -0.66
N ALA A 180 19.44 13.20 -0.82
CA ALA A 180 19.66 12.50 -2.08
C ALA A 180 18.36 11.84 -2.61
N LEU A 181 17.53 11.31 -1.71
CA LEU A 181 16.24 10.73 -2.09
C LEU A 181 15.19 11.79 -2.46
N ARG A 182 15.12 12.95 -1.79
CA ARG A 182 14.19 14.03 -2.21
C ARG A 182 14.43 14.51 -3.64
N ALA A 183 15.68 14.48 -4.10
CA ALA A 183 16.02 14.85 -5.48
C ALA A 183 15.63 13.78 -6.52
N VAL A 184 15.43 12.53 -6.11
CA VAL A 184 15.37 11.36 -7.01
C VAL A 184 14.08 10.53 -6.87
N VAL A 185 13.39 10.66 -5.75
CA VAL A 185 12.03 10.16 -5.54
C VAL A 185 11.10 11.29 -6.02
N PRO A 186 10.12 11.05 -6.91
CA PRO A 186 9.07 12.05 -7.09
C PRO A 186 8.48 12.31 -5.71
N GLU A 187 7.98 13.52 -5.41
CA GLU A 187 7.25 13.76 -4.17
C GLU A 187 6.15 12.68 -4.07
N SER A 188 6.46 11.58 -3.37
CA SER A 188 5.50 10.53 -3.12
C SER A 188 4.55 11.22 -2.18
N PRO A 189 3.25 11.29 -2.52
CA PRO A 189 2.36 12.13 -1.78
C PRO A 189 2.45 11.65 -0.33
N THR A 190 2.66 12.61 0.57
CA THR A 190 2.45 12.46 2.02
C THR A 190 1.34 11.45 2.23
N PRO A 191 1.52 10.43 3.11
CA PRO A 191 0.63 9.29 3.22
C PRO A 191 -0.81 9.74 2.98
N VAL A 192 -1.30 9.50 1.76
CA VAL A 192 -2.70 9.75 1.47
C VAL A 192 -3.35 8.60 2.17
N ALA A 193 -3.78 8.83 3.41
CA ALA A 193 -4.81 8.01 4.02
C ALA A 193 -5.83 7.79 2.91
N LEU A 194 -6.04 6.54 2.49
CA LEU A 194 -7.19 6.20 1.65
C LEU A 194 -8.36 6.99 2.24
N PRO A 195 -9.04 7.87 1.48
CA PRO A 195 -9.97 8.81 2.08
C PRO A 195 -10.96 8.01 2.92
N THR A 196 -10.80 8.09 4.23
CA THR A 196 -11.65 7.41 5.17
C THR A 196 -13.03 8.00 4.92
N PRO A 197 -14.04 7.18 4.57
CA PRO A 197 -15.35 7.72 4.28
C PRO A 197 -15.79 8.55 5.48
N THR A 198 -16.17 9.81 5.23
CA THR A 198 -16.53 10.71 6.32
C THR A 198 -17.66 10.10 7.14
N LEU A 199 -17.78 10.47 8.41
CA LEU A 199 -18.90 10.02 9.24
C LEU A 199 -20.27 10.30 8.58
N ALA A 200 -20.37 11.36 7.78
CA ALA A 200 -21.55 11.68 6.98
C ALA A 200 -21.79 10.68 5.83
N GLU A 201 -20.74 10.26 5.13
CA GLU A 201 -20.81 9.24 4.08
C GLU A 201 -21.16 7.86 4.63
N ILE A 202 -20.58 7.49 5.78
CA ILE A 202 -20.94 6.26 6.51
C ILE A 202 -22.43 6.33 6.91
N ALA A 203 -22.87 7.44 7.49
CA ALA A 203 -24.27 7.63 7.87
C ALA A 203 -25.23 7.54 6.67
N ALA A 204 -24.85 8.13 5.53
CA ALA A 204 -25.64 8.07 4.30
C ALA A 204 -25.76 6.63 3.78
N ALA A 205 -24.66 5.87 3.77
CA ALA A 205 -24.66 4.46 3.35
C ALA A 205 -25.52 3.59 4.28
N ILE A 206 -25.44 3.79 5.60
CA ILE A 206 -26.33 3.11 6.56
C ILE A 206 -27.78 3.51 6.34
N SER A 207 -28.05 4.78 6.04
CA SER A 207 -29.40 5.26 5.78
C SER A 207 -30.02 4.61 4.54
N GLN A 208 -29.27 4.52 3.45
CA GLN A 208 -29.71 3.83 2.24
C GLN A 208 -29.97 2.34 2.48
N ARG A 209 -29.11 1.67 3.26
CA ARG A 209 -29.22 0.23 3.53
C ARG A 209 -30.36 -0.13 4.47
N THR A 210 -30.66 0.73 5.44
CA THR A 210 -31.63 0.42 6.52
C THR A 210 -32.97 1.14 6.37
N GLY A 211 -33.06 2.14 5.48
CA GLY A 211 -34.20 3.04 5.38
C GLY A 211 -34.33 4.03 6.54
N VAL A 212 -33.39 4.01 7.50
CA VAL A 212 -33.40 4.88 8.68
C VAL A 212 -32.55 6.11 8.42
N SER A 213 -33.11 7.31 8.48
CA SER A 213 -32.34 8.54 8.27
C SER A 213 -31.41 8.87 9.43
N LEU A 214 -30.33 9.63 9.18
CA LEU A 214 -29.41 10.11 10.21
C LEU A 214 -30.15 10.85 11.35
N ARG A 215 -31.20 11.62 11.03
CA ARG A 215 -32.02 12.32 12.04
C ARG A 215 -32.69 11.36 13.02
N VAL A 216 -33.15 10.19 12.53
CA VAL A 216 -33.72 9.15 13.39
C VAL A 216 -32.63 8.47 14.21
N MET A 217 -31.44 8.25 13.65
CA MET A 217 -30.29 7.72 14.39
C MET A 217 -29.83 8.67 15.52
N GLN A 218 -29.91 9.99 15.32
CA GLN A 218 -29.59 11.03 16.31
C GLN A 218 -30.68 11.22 17.37
N SER A 219 -31.87 10.66 17.15
CA SER A 219 -33.00 10.83 18.07
C SER A 219 -32.85 10.00 19.35
N LYS A 220 -33.58 10.40 20.41
CA LYS A 220 -33.72 9.60 21.64
C LYS A 220 -34.64 8.38 21.46
N GLY A 221 -35.16 8.14 20.26
CA GLY A 221 -36.06 7.02 19.95
C GLY A 221 -35.40 5.65 20.20
N ARG A 222 -36.19 4.68 20.65
CA ARG A 222 -35.72 3.32 21.00
C ARG A 222 -36.33 2.23 20.13
N SER A 223 -36.85 2.59 18.95
CA SER A 223 -37.34 1.59 18.00
C SER A 223 -36.22 0.62 17.61
N ALA A 224 -36.58 -0.65 17.37
CA ALA A 224 -35.60 -1.68 17.02
C ALA A 224 -34.75 -1.29 15.80
N GLN A 225 -35.38 -0.67 14.79
CA GLN A 225 -34.69 -0.14 13.60
C GLN A 225 -33.70 0.98 13.93
N ALA A 226 -34.07 1.94 14.79
CA ALA A 226 -33.18 3.05 15.17
C ALA A 226 -31.99 2.59 16.04
N VAL A 227 -32.19 1.55 16.86
CA VAL A 227 -31.11 0.94 17.65
C VAL A 227 -30.16 0.15 16.73
N ALA A 228 -30.69 -0.63 15.79
CA ALA A 228 -29.89 -1.38 14.84
C ALA A 228 -29.05 -0.47 13.93
N ALA A 229 -29.66 0.57 13.35
CA ALA A 229 -28.96 1.53 12.49
C ALA A 229 -27.83 2.26 13.24
N ARG A 230 -28.07 2.72 14.48
CA ARG A 230 -27.02 3.31 15.32
C ARG A 230 -25.87 2.35 15.60
N ARG A 231 -26.17 1.09 15.93
CA ARG A 231 -25.13 0.08 16.18
C ARG A 231 -24.29 -0.19 14.94
N MET A 232 -24.93 -0.26 13.77
CA MET A 232 -24.22 -0.43 12.49
C MET A 232 -23.31 0.76 12.21
N LEU A 233 -23.79 1.99 12.40
CA LEU A 233 -22.98 3.20 12.24
C LEU A 233 -21.78 3.19 13.21
N ILE A 234 -22.01 2.92 14.49
CA ILE A 234 -20.95 2.86 15.51
C ILE A 234 -19.91 1.79 15.16
N THR A 235 -20.35 0.59 14.78
CA THR A 235 -19.45 -0.52 14.47
C THR A 235 -18.60 -0.19 13.24
N THR A 236 -19.24 0.24 12.15
CA THR A 236 -18.53 0.57 10.91
C THR A 236 -17.60 1.77 11.09
N ALA A 237 -18.04 2.83 11.78
CA ALA A 237 -17.19 4.00 12.03
C ALA A 237 -15.98 3.69 12.94
N VAL A 238 -16.20 3.04 14.08
CA VAL A 238 -15.14 2.85 15.09
C VAL A 238 -14.29 1.61 14.82
N THR A 239 -14.89 0.52 14.35
CA THR A 239 -14.19 -0.78 14.21
C THR A 239 -13.63 -0.98 12.81
N GLU A 240 -14.37 -0.59 11.77
CA GLU A 240 -13.92 -0.78 10.38
C GLU A 240 -13.10 0.43 9.88
N HIS A 241 -13.46 1.64 10.31
CA HIS A 241 -12.83 2.89 9.87
C HIS A 241 -12.07 3.65 10.95
N HIS A 242 -11.97 3.10 12.17
CA HIS A 242 -11.12 3.61 13.26
C HIS A 242 -11.38 5.07 13.69
N TYR A 243 -12.60 5.58 13.51
CA TYR A 243 -12.96 6.91 13.99
C TYR A 243 -12.93 6.99 15.53
N PRO A 244 -12.50 8.14 16.10
CA PRO A 244 -12.55 8.36 17.54
C PRO A 244 -13.97 8.21 18.07
N VAL A 245 -14.10 7.53 19.22
CA VAL A 245 -15.37 7.33 19.93
C VAL A 245 -16.08 8.66 20.20
N THR A 246 -15.32 9.72 20.47
CA THR A 246 -15.82 11.08 20.71
C THR A 246 -16.51 11.68 19.49
N GLU A 247 -15.90 11.59 18.30
CA GLU A 247 -16.47 12.10 17.05
C GLU A 247 -17.75 11.35 16.66
N VAL A 248 -17.77 10.03 16.83
CA VAL A 248 -18.96 9.22 16.57
C VAL A 248 -20.08 9.53 17.57
N ALA A 249 -19.73 9.81 18.82
CA ALA A 249 -20.69 10.20 19.86
C ALA A 249 -21.31 11.57 19.59
N GLU A 250 -20.48 12.53 19.15
CA GLU A 250 -20.91 13.87 18.72
C GLU A 250 -21.87 13.78 17.53
N LEU A 251 -21.53 13.03 16.48
CA LEU A 251 -22.42 12.84 15.33
C LEU A 251 -23.79 12.28 15.76
N LEU A 252 -23.81 11.33 16.69
CA LEU A 252 -25.03 10.65 17.12
C LEU A 252 -25.79 11.39 18.24
N CYS A 253 -25.28 12.51 18.73
CA CYS A 253 -25.84 13.24 19.89
C CYS A 253 -26.01 12.33 21.13
N VAL A 254 -25.03 11.44 21.39
CA VAL A 254 -25.02 10.51 22.53
C VAL A 254 -23.78 10.71 23.39
N HIS A 255 -23.81 10.19 24.61
CA HIS A 255 -22.64 10.21 25.49
C HIS A 255 -21.58 9.20 25.00
N HIS A 256 -20.29 9.56 25.03
CA HIS A 256 -19.18 8.70 24.56
C HIS A 256 -19.16 7.31 25.21
N SER A 257 -19.53 7.20 26.50
CA SER A 257 -19.62 5.91 27.21
C SER A 257 -20.68 4.94 26.64
N TYR A 258 -21.67 5.43 25.89
CA TYR A 258 -22.60 4.57 25.15
C TYR A 258 -21.91 3.91 23.96
N VAL A 259 -21.10 4.67 23.23
CA VAL A 259 -20.34 4.21 22.06
C VAL A 259 -19.27 3.21 22.51
N SER A 260 -18.47 3.52 23.53
CA SER A 260 -17.45 2.61 24.08
C SER A 260 -18.03 1.25 24.52
N ARG A 261 -19.18 1.24 25.21
CA ARG A 261 -19.79 -0.01 25.69
C ARG A 261 -20.28 -0.94 24.57
N LEU A 262 -20.45 -0.43 23.36
CA LEU A 262 -20.88 -1.21 22.20
C LEU A 262 -19.69 -1.75 21.39
N THR A 263 -18.55 -1.07 21.43
CA THR A 263 -17.34 -1.47 20.68
C THR A 263 -16.49 -2.47 21.48
N TYR A 264 -16.38 -2.32 22.80
CA TYR A 264 -15.60 -3.23 23.65
C TYR A 264 -16.25 -4.61 23.88
N ARG A 265 -17.57 -4.73 23.72
CA ARG A 265 -18.31 -5.98 23.95
C ARG A 265 -18.11 -7.07 22.87
N ARG A 266 -17.34 -6.77 21.82
CA ARG A 266 -17.05 -7.68 20.69
C ARG A 266 -15.61 -8.18 20.64
N ALA A 267 -14.72 -7.66 21.49
CA ALA A 267 -13.33 -8.13 21.56
C ALA A 267 -13.15 -9.39 22.44
N GLU A 268 -14.20 -9.78 23.18
CA GLU A 268 -14.21 -10.91 24.13
C GLU A 268 -15.23 -12.01 23.76
N SER A 269 -15.63 -12.12 22.49
CA SER A 269 -16.56 -13.17 22.01
C SER A 269 -16.15 -13.66 20.63
#